data_AF-A0A0C5UZ24-F1
#
_entry.id   AF-A0A0C5UZ24-F1
#
_cell.length_a   1.000
_cell.length_b   1.000
_cell.length_c   1.000
_cell.angle_alpha   90.00
_cell.angle_beta   90.00
_cell.angle_gamma   90.00
#
_symmetry.space_group_name_H-M   'P 1'
#
loop_
_entity.id
_entity.type
_entity.pdbx_description
1 polymer ?
#
loop_
_entity_poly.entity_id
_entity_poly.type
_entity_poly.pdbx_seq_one_letter_code
_entity_poly.pdbx_strand_id
1 'polypeptide(L)'
;MFSDMLMIWSDQPGTSLAIWLVVMITVLYLARVPAHQMIKTTGRTIYRFMRTSARAITHVEQQAIRRNKEVILALGQEATEKTIEREFSRVNDIVAKDLSHYPALHRQIMDAIETLEKDYQAATDAAPLPPEWLNVVETISALPKQSDPMVSNILENIKEEVIAAHEETLKAYQKSSSERHRLLSAMQPQWRGLTGLMEKAKGAVEISHERAESIDQQMATYEAIRDQDDKVARALTVSSMTQFFIAGMVLCVAVMGGLINFQLIAVPMSEMVGGTSYVGSLKTSDIAALVIILVEIAMGLFLLESMRITRLFPVIGHMDDRMRRRMMMVTFSILFILASIEASLAYMRDLLALDREALQQSLTGAGSGVVEAQFRWIPSIGQMVMGFILPFALAFVAIPLESFIHAVRTVIGVAMVAVLRTLIISLRLVGGFANHSSKMLVHLYDMLIMVPLTIENWVRDGLKARTRNTETEAYDDVEEPVLMAEKIGETVDETTAPKAGSSRKKTATNRKKRTEPVIDDDLAAQEI
;
A
#
# COMPACT_ATOMS: atom_id res chain seq x y z
N MET A 1 -53.21 -32.05 -30.28
CA MET A 1 -52.34 -33.14 -29.80
C MET A 1 -52.39 -33.32 -28.29
N PHE A 2 -51.92 -32.36 -27.45
CA PHE A 2 -52.09 -32.48 -25.99
C PHE A 2 -53.57 -32.47 -25.55
N SER A 3 -54.41 -31.69 -26.23
CA SER A 3 -55.88 -31.68 -26.09
C SER A 3 -56.51 -33.07 -26.29
N ASP A 4 -56.08 -33.77 -27.32
CA ASP A 4 -56.75 -34.99 -27.80
C ASP A 4 -56.35 -36.19 -26.93
N MET A 5 -55.11 -36.21 -26.43
CA MET A 5 -54.68 -37.17 -25.39
C MET A 5 -55.44 -37.01 -24.07
N LEU A 6 -55.90 -35.79 -23.75
CA LEU A 6 -56.69 -35.51 -22.53
C LEU A 6 -58.17 -35.90 -22.67
N MET A 7 -58.67 -36.24 -23.87
CA MET A 7 -60.07 -36.63 -24.11
C MET A 7 -60.28 -38.12 -24.44
N ILE A 8 -59.21 -38.94 -24.41
CA ILE A 8 -59.24 -40.39 -24.74
C ILE A 8 -60.35 -41.19 -24.02
N TRP A 9 -60.74 -40.79 -22.81
CA TRP A 9 -61.69 -41.55 -21.97
C TRP A 9 -63.11 -40.94 -21.90
N SER A 10 -63.32 -39.70 -22.36
CA SER A 10 -64.64 -39.04 -22.34
C SER A 10 -64.65 -37.73 -23.12
N ASP A 11 -65.74 -37.45 -23.84
CA ASP A 11 -66.00 -36.16 -24.51
C ASP A 11 -66.14 -34.98 -23.52
N GLN A 12 -66.38 -35.25 -22.23
CA GLN A 12 -66.41 -34.22 -21.20
C GLN A 12 -65.01 -34.02 -20.59
N PRO A 13 -64.42 -32.80 -20.65
CA PRO A 13 -63.06 -32.59 -20.18
C PRO A 13 -62.88 -32.82 -18.68
N GLY A 14 -63.94 -32.64 -17.86
CA GLY A 14 -63.87 -32.84 -16.42
C GLY A 14 -63.76 -34.31 -15.99
N THR A 15 -64.46 -35.22 -16.66
CA THR A 15 -64.46 -36.66 -16.32
C THR A 15 -63.16 -37.33 -16.75
N SER A 16 -62.66 -37.03 -17.95
CA SER A 16 -61.38 -37.55 -18.43
C SER A 16 -60.20 -37.06 -17.56
N LEU A 17 -60.22 -35.79 -17.12
CA LEU A 17 -59.24 -35.25 -16.18
C LEU A 17 -59.31 -35.95 -14.81
N ALA A 18 -60.50 -36.25 -14.30
CA ALA A 18 -60.67 -37.01 -13.05
C ALA A 18 -60.14 -38.45 -13.15
N ILE A 19 -60.38 -39.14 -14.27
CA ILE A 19 -59.83 -40.50 -14.52
C ILE A 19 -58.30 -40.45 -14.58
N TRP A 20 -57.73 -39.51 -15.33
CA TRP A 20 -56.29 -39.29 -15.38
C TRP A 20 -55.67 -38.98 -14.02
N LEU A 21 -56.36 -38.19 -13.19
CA LEU A 21 -55.93 -37.87 -11.81
C LEU A 21 -55.92 -39.12 -10.92
N VAL A 22 -56.93 -39.99 -11.01
CA VAL A 22 -56.95 -41.27 -10.28
C VAL A 22 -55.81 -42.18 -10.74
N VAL A 23 -55.61 -42.36 -12.05
CA VAL A 23 -54.51 -43.16 -12.61
C VAL A 23 -53.15 -42.62 -12.16
N MET A 24 -52.95 -41.30 -12.23
CA MET A 24 -51.73 -40.62 -11.78
C MET A 24 -51.45 -40.90 -10.29
N ILE A 25 -52.46 -40.78 -9.43
CA ILE A 25 -52.35 -41.07 -7.99
C ILE A 25 -52.02 -42.55 -7.74
N THR A 26 -52.64 -43.49 -8.46
CA THR A 26 -52.35 -44.94 -8.33
C THR A 26 -50.91 -45.27 -8.75
N VAL A 27 -50.43 -44.69 -9.85
CA VAL A 27 -49.04 -44.85 -10.31
C VAL A 27 -48.05 -44.26 -9.30
N LEU A 28 -48.33 -43.07 -8.76
CA LEU A 28 -47.52 -42.44 -7.72
C LEU A 28 -47.46 -43.29 -6.45
N TYR A 29 -48.59 -43.85 -6.01
CA TYR A 29 -48.65 -44.73 -4.83
C TYR A 29 -47.77 -45.98 -4.99
N LEU A 30 -47.86 -46.68 -6.14
CA LEU A 30 -47.00 -47.83 -6.46
C LEU A 30 -45.51 -47.45 -6.54
N ALA A 31 -45.20 -46.27 -7.07
CA ALA A 31 -43.83 -45.77 -7.20
C ALA A 31 -43.22 -45.20 -5.90
N ARG A 32 -43.96 -45.17 -4.78
CA ARG A 32 -43.58 -44.47 -3.55
C ARG A 32 -42.18 -44.81 -3.01
N VAL A 33 -41.86 -46.10 -2.90
CA VAL A 33 -40.57 -46.56 -2.35
C VAL A 33 -39.39 -46.21 -3.28
N PRO A 34 -39.39 -46.58 -4.58
CA PRO A 34 -38.30 -46.18 -5.48
C PRO A 34 -38.20 -44.65 -5.65
N ALA A 35 -39.32 -43.91 -5.72
CA ALA A 35 -39.29 -42.44 -5.82
C ALA A 35 -38.63 -41.79 -4.59
N HIS A 36 -39.01 -42.19 -3.37
CA HIS A 36 -38.37 -41.71 -2.14
C HIS A 36 -36.89 -42.04 -2.06
N GLN A 37 -36.49 -43.24 -2.50
CA GLN A 37 -35.08 -43.60 -2.55
C GLN A 37 -34.34 -42.73 -3.56
N MET A 38 -34.85 -42.59 -4.78
CA MET A 38 -34.22 -41.85 -5.87
C MET A 38 -34.08 -40.34 -5.56
N ILE A 39 -35.08 -39.71 -4.93
CA ILE A 39 -34.99 -38.30 -4.50
C ILE A 39 -33.92 -38.15 -3.41
N LYS A 40 -33.93 -39.03 -2.39
CA LYS A 40 -32.97 -38.98 -1.27
C LYS A 40 -31.54 -39.32 -1.70
N THR A 41 -31.33 -40.27 -2.61
CA THR A 41 -29.99 -40.59 -3.13
C THR A 41 -29.48 -39.47 -4.01
N THR A 42 -30.30 -38.92 -4.92
CA THR A 42 -29.91 -37.80 -5.80
C THR A 42 -29.49 -36.58 -4.97
N GLY A 43 -30.31 -36.17 -3.99
CA GLY A 43 -29.97 -35.06 -3.09
C GLY A 43 -28.68 -35.31 -2.28
N ARG A 44 -28.49 -36.55 -1.79
CA ARG A 44 -27.25 -36.94 -1.08
C ARG A 44 -26.02 -36.97 -1.97
N THR A 45 -26.16 -37.41 -3.22
CA THR A 45 -25.05 -37.45 -4.20
C THR A 45 -24.64 -36.04 -4.59
N ILE A 46 -25.60 -35.15 -4.88
CA ILE A 46 -25.33 -33.72 -5.13
C ILE A 46 -24.66 -33.08 -3.90
N TYR A 47 -25.19 -33.30 -2.70
CA TYR A 47 -24.56 -32.82 -1.46
C TYR A 47 -23.11 -33.30 -1.30
N ARG A 48 -22.87 -34.61 -1.50
CA ARG A 48 -21.52 -35.20 -1.38
C ARG A 48 -20.57 -34.61 -2.42
N PHE A 49 -20.97 -34.52 -3.68
CA PHE A 49 -20.18 -33.96 -4.77
C PHE A 49 -19.80 -32.50 -4.50
N MET A 50 -20.77 -31.66 -4.12
CA MET A 50 -20.51 -30.26 -3.77
C MET A 50 -19.61 -30.14 -2.53
N ARG A 51 -19.75 -31.03 -1.54
CA ARG A 51 -18.88 -31.09 -0.35
C ARG A 51 -17.45 -31.49 -0.70
N THR A 52 -17.22 -32.42 -1.64
CA THR A 52 -15.88 -32.81 -2.11
C THR A 52 -15.24 -31.73 -2.95
N SER A 53 -15.98 -31.13 -3.89
CA SER A 53 -15.46 -30.04 -4.73
C SER A 53 -15.13 -28.80 -3.89
N ALA A 54 -15.92 -28.46 -2.88
CA ALA A 54 -15.58 -27.39 -1.93
C ALA A 54 -14.29 -27.66 -1.14
N ARG A 55 -13.96 -28.93 -0.82
CA ARG A 55 -12.68 -29.30 -0.18
C ARG A 55 -11.51 -29.17 -1.15
N ALA A 56 -11.66 -29.65 -2.39
CA ALA A 56 -10.64 -29.50 -3.43
C ALA A 56 -10.27 -28.02 -3.66
N ILE A 57 -11.29 -27.14 -3.76
CA ILE A 57 -11.07 -25.70 -3.92
C ILE A 57 -10.45 -25.08 -2.65
N THR A 58 -10.73 -25.59 -1.45
CA THR A 58 -10.05 -25.13 -0.22
C THR A 58 -8.54 -25.42 -0.25
N HIS A 59 -8.09 -26.53 -0.87
CA HIS A 59 -6.66 -26.77 -1.07
C HIS A 59 -6.03 -25.78 -2.07
N VAL A 60 -6.75 -25.43 -3.14
CA VAL A 60 -6.32 -24.40 -4.10
C VAL A 60 -6.27 -23.01 -3.45
N GLU A 61 -7.25 -22.65 -2.61
CA GLU A 61 -7.24 -21.41 -1.80
C GLU A 61 -5.98 -21.33 -0.93
N GLN A 62 -5.65 -22.42 -0.21
CA GLN A 62 -4.45 -22.47 0.64
C GLN A 62 -3.14 -22.35 -0.16
N GLN A 63 -3.06 -22.97 -1.34
CA GLN A 63 -1.90 -22.85 -2.22
C GLN A 63 -1.78 -21.43 -2.82
N ALA A 64 -2.90 -20.80 -3.19
CA ALA A 64 -2.94 -19.43 -3.67
C ALA A 64 -2.51 -18.43 -2.58
N ILE A 65 -2.95 -18.60 -1.33
CA ILE A 65 -2.53 -17.76 -0.20
C ILE A 65 -1.01 -17.84 0.01
N ARG A 66 -0.42 -19.05 -0.02
CA ARG A 66 1.04 -19.23 0.13
C ARG A 66 1.80 -18.59 -1.02
N ARG A 67 1.40 -18.87 -2.27
CA ARG A 67 1.99 -18.25 -3.48
C ARG A 67 1.91 -16.73 -3.45
N ASN A 68 0.79 -16.16 -2.97
CA ASN A 68 0.65 -14.70 -2.86
C ASN A 68 1.59 -14.12 -1.80
N LYS A 69 1.71 -14.76 -0.62
CA LYS A 69 2.68 -14.38 0.41
C LYS A 69 4.12 -14.43 -0.11
N GLU A 70 4.50 -15.54 -0.76
CA GLU A 70 5.83 -15.73 -1.38
C GLU A 70 6.15 -14.61 -2.38
N VAL A 71 5.22 -14.27 -3.28
CA VAL A 71 5.39 -13.22 -4.29
C VAL A 71 5.49 -11.83 -3.66
N ILE A 72 4.65 -11.51 -2.66
CA ILE A 72 4.67 -10.19 -2.00
C ILE A 72 5.96 -10.01 -1.21
N LEU A 73 6.43 -11.05 -0.50
CA LEU A 73 7.71 -11.00 0.22
C LEU A 73 8.90 -10.88 -0.74
N ALA A 74 8.90 -11.59 -1.87
CA ALA A 74 9.97 -11.47 -2.88
C ALA A 74 10.03 -10.07 -3.51
N LEU A 75 8.87 -9.47 -3.83
CA LEU A 75 8.79 -8.10 -4.34
C LEU A 75 9.23 -7.07 -3.28
N GLY A 76 8.83 -7.27 -2.02
CA GLY A 76 9.28 -6.46 -0.90
C GLY A 76 10.79 -6.55 -0.70
N GLN A 77 11.36 -7.77 -0.74
CA GLN A 77 12.79 -8.02 -0.62
C GLN A 77 13.57 -7.27 -1.71
N GLU A 78 13.18 -7.38 -2.97
CA GLU A 78 13.83 -6.70 -4.10
C GLU A 78 13.76 -5.16 -3.97
N ALA A 79 12.63 -4.62 -3.47
CA ALA A 79 12.46 -3.19 -3.24
C ALA A 79 13.31 -2.68 -2.06
N THR A 80 13.33 -3.40 -0.95
CA THR A 80 14.13 -3.07 0.23
C THR A 80 15.63 -3.21 -0.07
N GLU A 81 16.07 -4.27 -0.73
CA GLU A 81 17.46 -4.50 -1.15
C GLU A 81 18.00 -3.35 -2.02
N LYS A 82 17.23 -2.92 -3.03
CA LYS A 82 17.59 -1.75 -3.86
C LYS A 82 17.59 -0.44 -3.09
N THR A 83 16.86 -0.33 -1.98
CA THR A 83 16.82 0.90 -1.16
C THR A 83 18.02 0.94 -0.23
N ILE A 84 18.33 -0.20 0.39
CA ILE A 84 19.55 -0.46 1.17
C ILE A 84 20.80 -0.22 0.30
N GLU A 85 20.87 -0.76 -0.92
CA GLU A 85 21.98 -0.53 -1.86
C GLU A 85 22.19 0.97 -2.18
N ARG A 86 21.09 1.71 -2.39
CA ARG A 86 21.13 3.16 -2.64
C ARG A 86 21.58 3.96 -1.43
N GLU A 87 21.08 3.65 -0.23
CA GLU A 87 21.55 4.32 0.98
C GLU A 87 22.99 3.93 1.32
N PHE A 88 23.43 2.68 1.11
CA PHE A 88 24.84 2.30 1.27
C PHE A 88 25.76 3.04 0.28
N SER A 89 25.37 3.17 -1.00
CA SER A 89 26.16 3.95 -1.96
C SER A 89 26.22 5.42 -1.55
N ARG A 90 25.08 6.01 -1.16
CA ARG A 90 24.98 7.41 -0.70
C ARG A 90 25.81 7.64 0.57
N VAL A 91 25.73 6.74 1.54
CA VAL A 91 26.52 6.80 2.78
C VAL A 91 28.00 6.61 2.46
N ASN A 92 28.38 5.69 1.58
CA ASN A 92 29.78 5.55 1.15
C ASN A 92 30.31 6.84 0.50
N ASP A 93 29.55 7.47 -0.39
CA ASP A 93 29.96 8.71 -1.04
C ASP A 93 30.08 9.88 -0.05
N ILE A 94 29.14 10.00 0.90
CA ILE A 94 29.16 11.01 1.97
C ILE A 94 30.30 10.74 2.96
N VAL A 95 30.46 9.51 3.43
CA VAL A 95 31.52 9.11 4.37
C VAL A 95 32.90 9.27 3.74
N ALA A 96 33.09 8.88 2.47
CA ALA A 96 34.33 9.13 1.74
C ALA A 96 34.64 10.64 1.62
N LYS A 97 33.61 11.45 1.33
CA LYS A 97 33.74 12.91 1.27
C LYS A 97 34.07 13.51 2.64
N ASP A 98 33.31 13.21 3.68
CA ASP A 98 33.40 13.89 4.96
C ASP A 98 34.59 13.38 5.79
N LEU A 99 34.91 12.07 5.75
CA LEU A 99 36.16 11.56 6.31
C LEU A 99 37.40 12.09 5.57
N SER A 100 37.32 12.46 4.29
CA SER A 100 38.48 13.09 3.62
C SER A 100 38.78 14.49 4.15
N HIS A 101 37.78 15.21 4.67
CA HIS A 101 37.94 16.54 5.28
C HIS A 101 38.26 16.46 6.78
N TYR A 102 37.90 15.37 7.47
CA TYR A 102 38.11 15.22 8.90
C TYR A 102 39.58 15.38 9.36
N PRO A 103 40.60 14.79 8.70
CA PRO A 103 42.01 15.03 9.05
C PRO A 103 42.43 16.49 8.92
N ALA A 104 41.90 17.22 7.94
CA ALA A 104 42.18 18.64 7.74
C ALA A 104 41.50 19.51 8.81
N LEU A 105 40.25 19.19 9.18
CA LEU A 105 39.54 19.79 10.32
C LEU A 105 40.28 19.53 11.64
N HIS A 106 40.67 18.29 11.90
CA HIS A 106 41.42 17.91 13.09
C HIS A 106 42.74 18.69 13.19
N ARG A 107 43.50 18.78 12.08
CA ARG A 107 44.72 19.58 12.03
C ARG A 107 44.46 21.07 12.29
N GLN A 108 43.45 21.68 11.66
CA GLN A 108 43.10 23.09 11.91
C GLN A 108 42.72 23.36 13.37
N ILE A 109 42.05 22.41 14.02
CA ILE A 109 41.72 22.49 15.45
C ILE A 109 43.00 22.41 16.31
N MET A 110 43.93 21.50 16.00
CA MET A 110 45.22 21.41 16.71
C MET A 110 46.09 22.67 16.50
N ASP A 111 46.26 23.12 15.26
CA ASP A 111 47.03 24.32 14.90
C ASP A 111 46.44 25.58 15.59
N ALA A 112 45.11 25.66 15.71
CA ALA A 112 44.42 26.75 16.42
C ALA A 112 44.60 26.67 17.95
N ILE A 113 44.60 25.47 18.54
CA ILE A 113 44.88 25.28 19.98
C ILE A 113 46.33 25.66 20.30
N GLU A 114 47.31 25.23 19.52
CA GLU A 114 48.72 25.57 19.72
C GLU A 114 48.96 27.09 19.61
N THR A 115 48.31 27.75 18.64
CA THR A 115 48.38 29.20 18.49
C THR A 115 47.77 29.93 19.69
N LEU A 116 46.58 29.49 20.14
CA LEU A 116 45.89 30.06 21.29
C LEU A 116 46.69 29.87 22.58
N GLU A 117 47.30 28.71 22.79
CA GLU A 117 48.16 28.42 23.94
C GLU A 117 49.42 29.29 23.91
N LYS A 118 50.04 29.48 22.74
CA LYS A 118 51.20 30.37 22.59
C LYS A 118 50.87 31.84 22.86
N ASP A 119 49.74 32.33 22.34
CA ASP A 119 49.28 33.70 22.60
C ASP A 119 48.91 33.90 24.09
N TYR A 120 48.37 32.87 24.75
CA TYR A 120 48.11 32.86 26.19
C TYR A 120 49.38 32.92 27.04
N GLN A 121 50.40 32.12 26.70
CA GLN A 121 51.70 32.15 27.39
C GLN A 121 52.37 33.53 27.21
N ALA A 122 52.37 34.07 25.99
CA ALA A 122 52.89 35.41 25.71
C ALA A 122 52.12 36.54 26.43
N ALA A 123 50.82 36.34 26.72
CA ALA A 123 50.03 37.26 27.54
C ALA A 123 50.25 37.10 29.06
N THR A 124 51.00 36.08 29.49
CA THR A 124 51.28 35.75 30.90
C THR A 124 52.64 36.27 31.38
N ASP A 125 53.53 36.70 30.47
CA ASP A 125 54.85 37.24 30.82
C ASP A 125 54.79 38.37 31.85
N ALA A 126 55.70 38.30 32.82
CA ALA A 126 55.66 39.17 34.00
C ALA A 126 55.89 40.64 33.63
N ALA A 127 55.05 41.52 34.18
CA ALA A 127 55.25 42.96 34.05
C ALA A 127 56.64 43.37 34.61
N PRO A 128 57.30 44.38 34.02
CA PRO A 128 58.58 44.86 34.55
C PRO A 128 58.41 45.25 36.02
N LEU A 129 59.22 44.65 36.88
CA LEU A 129 59.24 44.99 38.30
C LEU A 129 59.55 46.49 38.43
N PRO A 130 58.90 47.22 39.37
CA PRO A 130 59.31 48.59 39.67
C PRO A 130 60.79 48.57 40.09
N PRO A 131 61.56 49.64 39.80
CA PRO A 131 62.96 49.68 40.23
C PRO A 131 63.02 49.55 41.75
N GLU A 132 64.14 49.03 42.28
CA GLU A 132 64.30 48.85 43.73
C GLU A 132 64.48 50.20 44.43
N TRP A 133 63.36 50.89 44.65
CA TRP A 133 63.26 52.17 45.37
C TRP A 133 63.91 52.11 46.75
N LEU A 134 63.97 50.93 47.37
CA LEU A 134 64.66 50.67 48.63
C LEU A 134 66.13 51.10 48.57
N ASN A 135 66.87 50.70 47.54
CA ASN A 135 68.30 51.02 47.41
C ASN A 135 68.54 52.53 47.21
N VAL A 136 67.63 53.21 46.50
CA VAL A 136 67.70 54.66 46.27
C VAL A 136 67.38 55.43 47.56
N VAL A 137 66.35 55.02 48.31
CA VAL A 137 65.99 55.62 49.61
C VAL A 137 67.07 55.36 50.66
N GLU A 138 67.67 54.17 50.69
CA GLU A 138 68.79 53.84 51.57
C GLU A 138 70.01 54.72 51.25
N THR A 139 70.34 54.90 49.96
CA THR A 139 71.40 55.81 49.51
C THR A 139 71.15 57.26 49.92
N ILE A 140 69.92 57.77 49.79
CA ILE A 140 69.53 59.10 50.29
C ILE A 140 69.70 59.20 51.82
N SER A 141 69.35 58.15 52.55
CA SER A 141 69.42 58.14 54.03
C SER A 141 70.86 58.13 54.58
N ALA A 142 71.83 57.69 53.77
CA ALA A 142 73.24 57.65 54.11
C ALA A 142 73.99 58.98 53.89
N LEU A 143 73.36 59.99 53.26
CA LEU A 143 74.00 61.28 52.97
C LEU A 143 74.05 62.21 54.22
N PRO A 144 75.17 62.90 54.48
CA PRO A 144 75.32 63.76 55.66
C PRO A 144 74.46 65.04 55.56
N LYS A 145 73.74 65.36 56.64
CA LYS A 145 72.84 66.52 56.73
C LYS A 145 73.59 67.82 57.03
N GLN A 146 74.22 68.41 56.02
CA GLN A 146 74.70 69.80 56.07
C GLN A 146 74.16 70.60 54.87
N SER A 147 73.83 71.87 55.13
CA SER A 147 73.11 72.77 54.21
C SER A 147 74.03 73.36 53.13
N ASP A 148 74.65 72.50 52.35
CA ASP A 148 75.49 72.86 51.22
C ASP A 148 74.64 72.85 49.92
N PRO A 149 74.68 73.88 49.06
CA PRO A 149 73.99 73.86 47.77
C PRO A 149 74.33 72.63 46.91
N MET A 150 75.51 72.01 47.08
CA MET A 150 75.86 70.76 46.41
C MET A 150 74.96 69.58 46.84
N VAL A 151 74.57 69.49 48.11
CA VAL A 151 73.66 68.44 48.61
C VAL A 151 72.23 68.67 48.12
N SER A 152 71.80 69.95 48.02
CA SER A 152 70.51 70.29 47.41
C SER A 152 70.44 69.82 45.96
N ASN A 153 71.47 70.13 45.15
CA ASN A 153 71.55 69.69 43.76
C ASN A 153 71.59 68.16 43.62
N ILE A 154 72.26 67.44 44.53
CA ILE A 154 72.27 65.96 44.52
C ILE A 154 70.88 65.40 44.85
N LEU A 155 70.19 65.93 45.86
CA LEU A 155 68.82 65.50 46.19
C LEU A 155 67.82 65.87 45.08
N GLU A 156 68.03 66.98 44.39
CA GLU A 156 67.24 67.39 43.23
C GLU A 156 67.47 66.48 42.02
N ASN A 157 68.73 66.17 41.69
CA ASN A 157 69.08 65.19 40.66
C ASN A 157 68.52 63.79 40.97
N ILE A 158 68.65 63.29 42.21
CA ILE A 158 68.08 61.99 42.60
C ILE A 158 66.55 62.02 42.50
N LYS A 159 65.90 63.13 42.89
CA LYS A 159 64.45 63.30 42.73
C LYS A 159 64.04 63.31 41.24
N GLU A 160 64.80 63.96 40.37
CA GLU A 160 64.56 63.94 38.92
C GLU A 160 64.76 62.54 38.33
N GLU A 161 65.82 61.83 38.71
CA GLU A 161 66.12 60.46 38.28
C GLU A 161 65.06 59.46 38.79
N VAL A 162 64.58 59.63 40.03
CA VAL A 162 63.44 58.90 40.60
C VAL A 162 62.15 59.16 39.81
N ILE A 163 61.85 60.41 39.49
CA ILE A 163 60.66 60.77 38.70
C ILE A 163 60.77 60.20 37.29
N ALA A 164 61.94 60.30 36.64
CA ALA A 164 62.20 59.76 35.31
C ALA A 164 62.07 58.23 35.27
N ALA A 165 62.68 57.51 36.21
CA ALA A 165 62.58 56.05 36.31
C ALA A 165 61.16 55.57 36.65
N HIS A 166 60.41 56.35 37.43
CA HIS A 166 59.00 56.07 37.70
C HIS A 166 58.13 56.28 36.45
N GLU A 167 58.36 57.37 35.71
CA GLU A 167 57.65 57.66 34.46
C GLU A 167 57.98 56.63 33.37
N GLU A 168 59.25 56.19 33.29
CA GLU A 168 59.70 55.11 32.40
C GLU A 168 59.06 53.77 32.75
N THR A 169 59.06 53.37 34.03
CA THR A 169 58.37 52.12 34.43
C THR A 169 56.85 52.20 34.30
N LEU A 170 56.22 53.37 34.50
CA LEU A 170 54.81 53.57 34.16
C LEU A 170 54.55 53.40 32.67
N LYS A 171 55.39 53.99 31.79
CA LYS A 171 55.29 53.82 30.33
C LYS A 171 55.50 52.36 29.93
N ALA A 172 56.48 51.67 30.52
CA ALA A 172 56.74 50.25 30.25
C ALA A 172 55.58 49.35 30.73
N TYR A 173 55.01 49.62 31.91
CA TYR A 173 53.84 48.92 32.44
C TYR A 173 52.59 49.16 31.59
N GLN A 174 52.31 50.42 31.20
CA GLN A 174 51.21 50.77 30.31
C GLN A 174 51.35 50.08 28.95
N LYS A 175 52.57 50.08 28.36
CA LYS A 175 52.87 49.38 27.11
C LYS A 175 52.63 47.88 27.24
N SER A 176 53.23 47.21 28.23
CA SER A 176 53.04 45.78 28.50
C SER A 176 51.57 45.41 28.75
N SER A 177 50.83 46.24 29.50
CA SER A 177 49.39 46.06 29.72
C SER A 177 48.59 46.19 28.41
N SER A 178 48.92 47.18 27.58
CA SER A 178 48.30 47.36 26.26
C SER A 178 48.59 46.20 25.31
N GLU A 179 49.80 45.64 25.35
CA GLU A 179 50.21 44.49 24.55
C GLU A 179 49.48 43.21 25.01
N ARG A 180 49.37 42.96 26.32
CA ARG A 180 48.56 41.85 26.87
C ARG A 180 47.08 41.98 26.52
N HIS A 181 46.48 43.16 26.68
CA HIS A 181 45.09 43.37 26.27
C HIS A 181 44.88 43.21 24.75
N ARG A 182 45.87 43.58 23.93
CA ARG A 182 45.84 43.34 22.48
C ARG A 182 45.91 41.85 22.15
N LEU A 183 46.77 41.07 22.80
CA LEU A 183 46.87 39.62 22.63
C LEU A 183 45.57 38.93 23.05
N LEU A 184 45.06 39.21 24.25
CA LEU A 184 43.79 38.65 24.75
C LEU A 184 42.59 39.00 23.85
N SER A 185 42.56 40.21 23.28
CA SER A 185 41.56 40.62 22.29
C SER A 185 41.68 39.84 20.96
N ALA A 186 42.92 39.59 20.50
CA ALA A 186 43.19 38.79 19.29
C ALA A 186 42.86 37.30 19.44
N MET A 187 42.88 36.75 20.66
CA MET A 187 42.45 35.38 20.95
C MET A 187 40.93 35.17 20.82
N GLN A 188 40.11 36.21 21.05
CA GLN A 188 38.65 36.11 20.98
C GLN A 188 38.11 35.59 19.61
N PRO A 189 38.54 36.11 18.44
CA PRO A 189 38.15 35.55 17.15
C PRO A 189 38.74 34.14 16.90
N GLN A 190 39.93 33.81 17.41
CA GLN A 190 40.48 32.45 17.31
C GLN A 190 39.58 31.44 18.04
N TRP A 191 39.15 31.76 19.27
CA TRP A 191 38.24 30.93 20.06
C TRP A 191 36.90 30.70 19.35
N ARG A 192 36.31 31.75 18.76
CA ARG A 192 35.10 31.63 17.93
C ARG A 192 35.33 30.75 16.69
N GLY A 193 36.50 30.86 16.06
CA GLY A 193 36.92 30.00 14.95
C GLY A 193 36.97 28.52 15.36
N LEU A 194 37.57 28.23 16.52
CA LEU A 194 37.63 26.88 17.11
C LEU A 194 36.23 26.30 17.34
N THR A 195 35.31 27.08 17.91
CA THR A 195 33.91 26.67 18.10
C THR A 195 33.25 26.31 16.76
N GLY A 196 33.43 27.13 15.72
CA GLY A 196 32.89 26.85 14.39
C GLY A 196 33.53 25.64 13.68
N LEU A 197 34.78 25.29 13.99
CA LEU A 197 35.42 24.06 13.50
C LEU A 197 34.87 22.82 14.24
N MET A 198 34.69 22.89 15.56
CA MET A 198 34.03 21.83 16.33
C MET A 198 32.57 21.61 15.91
N GLU A 199 31.83 22.68 15.61
CA GLU A 199 30.43 22.60 15.17
C GLU A 199 30.30 21.88 13.81
N LYS A 200 31.21 22.16 12.86
CA LYS A 200 31.30 21.42 11.59
C LYS A 200 31.63 19.94 11.81
N ALA A 201 32.57 19.64 12.72
CA ALA A 201 32.92 18.26 13.05
C ALA A 201 31.74 17.51 13.72
N LYS A 202 30.98 18.18 14.61
CA LYS A 202 29.74 17.64 15.19
C LYS A 202 28.72 17.33 14.10
N GLY A 203 28.44 18.27 13.19
CA GLY A 203 27.46 18.09 12.12
C GLY A 203 27.78 16.89 11.21
N ALA A 204 29.05 16.67 10.87
CA ALA A 204 29.46 15.49 10.09
C ALA A 204 29.19 14.16 10.83
N VAL A 205 29.44 14.11 12.15
CA VAL A 205 29.14 12.92 12.98
C VAL A 205 27.64 12.70 13.13
N GLU A 206 26.87 13.77 13.32
CA GLU A 206 25.41 13.75 13.49
C GLU A 206 24.70 13.25 12.22
N ILE A 207 25.11 13.73 11.04
CA ILE A 207 24.64 13.22 9.73
C ILE A 207 24.99 11.74 9.56
N SER A 208 26.20 11.32 9.95
CA SER A 208 26.59 9.90 9.87
C SER A 208 25.78 9.01 10.81
N HIS A 209 25.31 9.54 11.94
CA HIS A 209 24.48 8.80 12.90
C HIS A 209 23.05 8.63 12.39
N GLU A 210 22.41 9.72 11.94
CA GLU A 210 21.07 9.71 11.33
C GLU A 210 20.97 8.72 10.16
N ARG A 211 22.02 8.66 9.32
CA ARG A 211 22.10 7.73 8.19
C ARG A 211 22.29 6.28 8.62
N ALA A 212 23.06 6.02 9.67
CA ALA A 212 23.20 4.69 10.24
C ALA A 212 21.85 4.18 10.79
N GLU A 213 21.11 5.03 11.51
CA GLU A 213 19.78 4.69 12.01
C GLU A 213 18.79 4.37 10.87
N SER A 214 18.80 5.16 9.79
CA SER A 214 17.96 4.89 8.60
C SER A 214 18.30 3.55 7.93
N ILE A 215 19.58 3.18 7.86
CA ILE A 215 20.02 1.87 7.36
C ILE A 215 19.57 0.75 8.31
N ASP A 216 19.71 0.92 9.63
CA ASP A 216 19.28 -0.08 10.62
C ASP A 216 17.76 -0.33 10.55
N GLN A 217 16.94 0.71 10.37
CA GLN A 217 15.49 0.57 10.18
C GLN A 217 15.14 -0.19 8.88
N GLN A 218 15.84 0.08 7.78
CA GLN A 218 15.67 -0.68 6.53
C GLN A 218 16.15 -2.12 6.66
N MET A 219 17.25 -2.35 7.39
CA MET A 219 17.81 -3.69 7.62
C MET A 219 16.91 -4.54 8.53
N ALA A 220 16.31 -3.94 9.57
CA ALA A 220 15.30 -4.60 10.40
C ALA A 220 14.06 -4.99 9.57
N THR A 221 13.65 -4.13 8.64
CA THR A 221 12.56 -4.44 7.68
C THR A 221 12.95 -5.59 6.76
N TYR A 222 14.18 -5.59 6.23
CA TYR A 222 14.72 -6.66 5.39
C TYR A 222 14.79 -8.01 6.13
N GLU A 223 15.25 -8.01 7.38
CA GLU A 223 15.29 -9.22 8.22
C GLU A 223 13.88 -9.77 8.47
N ALA A 224 12.90 -8.92 8.78
CA ALA A 224 11.51 -9.33 8.96
C ALA A 224 10.84 -9.86 7.66
N ILE A 225 11.27 -9.36 6.49
CA ILE A 225 10.90 -9.94 5.18
C ILE A 225 11.54 -11.33 5.00
N ARG A 226 12.83 -11.47 5.31
CA ARG A 226 13.60 -12.72 5.19
C ARG A 226 13.04 -13.82 6.10
N ASP A 227 12.65 -13.46 7.31
CA ASP A 227 12.01 -14.34 8.30
C ASP A 227 10.54 -14.67 7.96
N GLN A 228 10.03 -14.12 6.86
CA GLN A 228 8.68 -14.31 6.34
C GLN A 228 7.57 -13.93 7.33
N ASP A 229 7.71 -12.82 8.08
CA ASP A 229 6.68 -12.39 9.03
C ASP A 229 5.33 -12.12 8.32
N ASP A 230 4.25 -12.72 8.84
CA ASP A 230 2.88 -12.48 8.38
C ASP A 230 2.46 -11.01 8.55
N LYS A 231 3.00 -10.29 9.55
CA LYS A 231 2.76 -8.85 9.74
C LYS A 231 3.28 -8.04 8.57
N VAL A 232 4.53 -8.29 8.15
CA VAL A 232 5.17 -7.55 7.05
C VAL A 232 4.50 -7.89 5.72
N ALA A 233 4.20 -9.16 5.46
CA ALA A 233 3.42 -9.55 4.29
C ALA A 233 2.04 -8.84 4.23
N ARG A 234 1.37 -8.67 5.39
CA ARG A 234 0.10 -7.94 5.47
C ARG A 234 0.28 -6.43 5.28
N ALA A 235 1.31 -5.81 5.84
CA ALA A 235 1.62 -4.40 5.63
C ALA A 235 1.92 -4.08 4.15
N LEU A 236 2.76 -4.90 3.49
CA LEU A 236 3.04 -4.83 2.05
C LEU A 236 1.77 -5.00 1.20
N THR A 237 0.84 -5.88 1.62
CA THR A 237 -0.46 -6.06 0.95
C THR A 237 -1.33 -4.79 1.07
N VAL A 238 -1.38 -4.17 2.25
CA VAL A 238 -2.15 -2.92 2.47
C VAL A 238 -1.54 -1.76 1.69
N SER A 239 -0.22 -1.60 1.72
CA SER A 239 0.51 -0.60 0.93
C SER A 239 0.22 -0.75 -0.57
N SER A 240 0.30 -1.99 -1.10
CA SER A 240 -0.05 -2.30 -2.50
C SER A 240 -1.52 -1.95 -2.80
N MET A 241 -2.45 -2.17 -1.87
CA MET A 241 -3.87 -1.85 -2.08
C MET A 241 -4.09 -0.32 -2.18
N THR A 242 -3.42 0.46 -1.33
CA THR A 242 -3.46 1.92 -1.39
C THR A 242 -2.84 2.43 -2.70
N GLN A 243 -1.68 1.90 -3.10
CA GLN A 243 -1.03 2.25 -4.37
C GLN A 243 -1.91 1.91 -5.58
N PHE A 244 -2.64 0.78 -5.56
CA PHE A 244 -3.58 0.41 -6.62
C PHE A 244 -4.68 1.47 -6.81
N PHE A 245 -5.28 1.97 -5.72
CA PHE A 245 -6.33 2.99 -5.80
C PHE A 245 -5.78 4.35 -6.23
N ILE A 246 -4.65 4.79 -5.68
CA ILE A 246 -4.03 6.07 -6.06
C ILE A 246 -3.62 6.06 -7.53
N ALA A 247 -2.86 5.04 -7.95
CA ALA A 247 -2.41 4.90 -9.33
C ALA A 247 -3.58 4.70 -10.30
N GLY A 248 -4.60 3.93 -9.90
CA GLY A 248 -5.83 3.74 -10.68
C GLY A 248 -6.63 5.04 -10.85
N MET A 249 -6.75 5.87 -9.82
CA MET A 249 -7.40 7.19 -9.90
C MET A 249 -6.66 8.12 -10.86
N VAL A 250 -5.33 8.19 -10.76
CA VAL A 250 -4.50 8.99 -11.70
C VAL A 250 -4.62 8.44 -13.13
N LEU A 251 -4.66 7.11 -13.31
CA LEU A 251 -4.87 6.49 -14.62
C LEU A 251 -6.27 6.77 -15.19
N CYS A 252 -7.32 6.90 -14.37
CA CYS A 252 -8.63 7.36 -14.82
C CYS A 252 -8.59 8.82 -15.31
N VAL A 253 -7.89 9.71 -14.61
CA VAL A 253 -7.67 11.10 -15.07
C VAL A 253 -6.89 11.12 -16.39
N ALA A 254 -5.87 10.28 -16.53
CA ALA A 254 -5.11 10.10 -17.76
C ALA A 254 -5.99 9.65 -18.94
N VAL A 255 -6.89 8.67 -18.73
CA VAL A 255 -7.84 8.23 -19.76
C VAL A 255 -8.77 9.38 -20.16
N MET A 256 -9.23 10.21 -19.23
CA MET A 256 -10.01 11.41 -19.58
C MET A 256 -9.18 12.43 -20.38
N GLY A 257 -7.91 12.64 -20.04
CA GLY A 257 -6.98 13.44 -20.84
C GLY A 257 -6.81 12.89 -22.27
N GLY A 258 -6.71 11.57 -22.42
CA GLY A 258 -6.63 10.89 -23.71
C GLY A 258 -7.92 11.02 -24.54
N LEU A 259 -9.09 11.02 -23.90
CA LEU A 259 -10.37 11.28 -24.56
C LEU A 259 -10.49 12.74 -25.04
N ILE A 260 -9.97 13.70 -24.27
CA ILE A 260 -9.91 15.12 -24.68
C ILE A 260 -8.97 15.29 -25.89
N ASN A 261 -7.79 14.67 -25.85
CA ASN A 261 -6.84 14.64 -26.96
C ASN A 261 -7.48 14.00 -28.22
N PHE A 262 -8.13 12.83 -28.08
CA PHE A 262 -8.87 12.18 -29.16
C PHE A 262 -9.91 13.10 -29.82
N GLN A 263 -10.66 13.87 -29.02
CA GLN A 263 -11.67 14.80 -29.54
C GLN A 263 -11.09 16.12 -30.08
N LEU A 264 -9.83 16.45 -29.79
CA LEU A 264 -9.08 17.50 -30.51
C LEU A 264 -8.67 17.02 -31.90
N ILE A 265 -8.23 15.77 -32.04
CA ILE A 265 -7.67 15.21 -33.28
C ILE A 265 -8.75 14.67 -34.25
N ALA A 266 -9.76 13.93 -33.76
CA ALA A 266 -10.66 13.17 -34.62
C ALA A 266 -11.51 14.03 -35.58
N VAL A 267 -11.87 15.25 -35.15
CA VAL A 267 -12.68 16.18 -35.96
C VAL A 267 -11.95 16.67 -37.22
N PRO A 268 -10.77 17.33 -37.14
CA PRO A 268 -10.03 17.74 -38.33
C PRO A 268 -9.56 16.54 -39.17
N MET A 269 -9.20 15.41 -38.54
CA MET A 269 -8.86 14.18 -39.27
C MET A 269 -10.04 13.61 -40.08
N SER A 270 -11.28 13.88 -39.68
CA SER A 270 -12.45 13.52 -40.49
C SER A 270 -12.58 14.32 -41.77
N GLU A 271 -12.11 15.57 -41.82
CA GLU A 271 -12.08 16.31 -43.10
C GLU A 271 -10.88 15.89 -43.96
N MET A 272 -9.71 15.65 -43.35
CA MET A 272 -8.48 15.31 -44.08
C MET A 272 -8.47 13.88 -44.66
N VAL A 273 -9.07 12.90 -43.95
CA VAL A 273 -9.05 11.46 -44.33
C VAL A 273 -10.42 10.99 -44.85
N GLY A 274 -11.43 11.86 -44.81
CA GLY A 274 -12.79 11.62 -45.31
C GLY A 274 -13.72 11.03 -44.24
N GLY A 275 -14.61 11.85 -43.70
CA GLY A 275 -15.49 11.50 -42.56
C GLY A 275 -16.64 10.55 -42.91
N THR A 276 -16.84 10.30 -44.21
CA THR A 276 -17.72 9.27 -44.76
C THR A 276 -16.98 7.97 -45.12
N SER A 277 -15.66 7.93 -44.94
CA SER A 277 -14.84 6.72 -45.10
C SER A 277 -14.95 5.86 -43.85
N TYR A 278 -15.34 4.59 -44.03
CA TYR A 278 -15.46 3.60 -42.96
C TYR A 278 -14.58 2.39 -43.26
N VAL A 279 -13.90 1.87 -42.23
CA VAL A 279 -13.20 0.59 -42.26
C VAL A 279 -13.98 -0.37 -41.36
N GLY A 280 -14.80 -1.21 -41.98
CA GLY A 280 -15.77 -2.04 -41.25
C GLY A 280 -16.87 -1.17 -40.63
N SER A 281 -16.98 -1.20 -39.30
CA SER A 281 -17.99 -0.43 -38.54
C SER A 281 -17.46 0.88 -37.94
N LEU A 282 -16.17 1.19 -38.09
CA LEU A 282 -15.53 2.37 -37.51
C LEU A 282 -15.17 3.38 -38.61
N LYS A 283 -15.22 4.68 -38.29
CA LYS A 283 -14.77 5.73 -39.21
C LYS A 283 -13.26 5.72 -39.34
N THR A 284 -12.75 6.01 -40.53
CA THR A 284 -11.31 6.09 -40.78
C THR A 284 -10.65 7.21 -39.96
N SER A 285 -11.38 8.30 -39.68
CA SER A 285 -10.95 9.39 -38.78
C SER A 285 -10.61 8.92 -37.37
N ASP A 286 -11.47 8.06 -36.82
CA ASP A 286 -11.42 7.64 -35.42
C ASP A 286 -10.26 6.65 -35.23
N ILE A 287 -10.04 5.78 -36.22
CA ILE A 287 -8.87 4.90 -36.30
C ILE A 287 -7.58 5.74 -36.40
N ALA A 288 -7.53 6.76 -37.26
CA ALA A 288 -6.34 7.58 -37.45
C ALA A 288 -5.98 8.38 -36.19
N ALA A 289 -6.96 8.98 -35.51
CA ALA A 289 -6.75 9.68 -34.24
C ALA A 289 -6.25 8.71 -33.14
N LEU A 290 -6.83 7.51 -33.04
CA LEU A 290 -6.40 6.51 -32.07
C LEU A 290 -4.98 5.97 -32.35
N VAL A 291 -4.58 5.85 -33.61
CA VAL A 291 -3.20 5.47 -33.98
C VAL A 291 -2.19 6.54 -33.56
N ILE A 292 -2.49 7.83 -33.73
CA ILE A 292 -1.61 8.92 -33.27
C ILE A 292 -1.38 8.81 -31.76
N ILE A 293 -2.46 8.72 -30.98
CA ILE A 293 -2.42 8.61 -29.51
C ILE A 293 -1.67 7.34 -29.06
N LEU A 294 -1.87 6.20 -29.73
CA LEU A 294 -1.14 4.97 -29.40
C LEU A 294 0.37 5.09 -29.65
N VAL A 295 0.77 5.72 -30.76
CA VAL A 295 2.19 5.97 -31.05
C VAL A 295 2.77 6.94 -30.01
N GLU A 296 2.02 7.98 -29.66
CA GLU A 296 2.41 9.00 -28.70
C GLU A 296 2.60 8.44 -27.28
N ILE A 297 1.62 7.69 -26.75
CA ILE A 297 1.74 6.97 -25.47
C ILE A 297 2.92 5.99 -25.49
N ALA A 298 3.15 5.29 -26.61
CA ALA A 298 4.29 4.38 -26.74
C ALA A 298 5.64 5.13 -26.72
N MET A 299 5.76 6.27 -27.42
CA MET A 299 6.97 7.09 -27.39
C MET A 299 7.21 7.72 -26.01
N GLY A 300 6.14 8.11 -25.31
CA GLY A 300 6.19 8.59 -23.92
C GLY A 300 6.71 7.54 -22.94
N LEU A 301 6.21 6.31 -23.05
CA LEU A 301 6.73 5.14 -22.33
C LEU A 301 8.23 4.92 -22.58
N PHE A 302 8.67 4.90 -23.84
CA PHE A 302 10.09 4.73 -24.17
C PHE A 302 10.96 5.91 -23.70
N LEU A 303 10.42 7.14 -23.68
CA LEU A 303 11.13 8.31 -23.18
C LEU A 303 11.41 8.19 -21.67
N LEU A 304 10.39 7.89 -20.87
CA LEU A 304 10.52 7.80 -19.40
C LEU A 304 11.34 6.59 -18.95
N GLU A 305 11.27 5.48 -19.69
CA GLU A 305 12.13 4.32 -19.49
C GLU A 305 13.60 4.66 -19.82
N SER A 306 13.84 5.42 -20.90
CA SER A 306 15.18 5.91 -21.26
C SER A 306 15.74 6.90 -20.23
N MET A 307 14.87 7.63 -19.53
CA MET A 307 15.25 8.49 -18.41
C MET A 307 15.48 7.71 -17.10
N ARG A 308 15.17 6.39 -17.05
CA ARG A 308 15.13 5.57 -15.83
C ARG A 308 14.20 6.11 -14.75
N ILE A 309 13.18 6.87 -15.15
CA ILE A 309 12.06 7.28 -14.27
C ILE A 309 11.14 6.07 -14.07
N THR A 310 10.82 5.37 -15.16
CA THR A 310 10.09 4.09 -15.12
C THR A 310 11.00 2.88 -15.33
N ARG A 311 10.49 1.69 -14.97
CA ARG A 311 11.18 0.39 -15.15
C ARG A 311 10.26 -0.71 -15.71
N LEU A 312 9.43 -0.37 -16.69
CA LEU A 312 8.51 -1.30 -17.34
C LEU A 312 9.21 -2.29 -18.30
N PHE A 313 10.40 -1.95 -18.80
CA PHE A 313 11.15 -2.71 -19.78
C PHE A 313 12.61 -2.91 -19.35
N PRO A 314 12.93 -3.92 -18.52
CA PRO A 314 14.26 -4.09 -17.91
C PRO A 314 15.42 -4.13 -18.92
N VAL A 315 15.16 -4.55 -20.16
CA VAL A 315 16.11 -4.52 -21.28
C VAL A 315 16.72 -3.12 -21.48
N ILE A 316 15.92 -2.05 -21.37
CA ILE A 316 16.38 -0.66 -21.58
C ILE A 316 17.26 -0.18 -20.43
N GLY A 317 17.03 -0.69 -19.20
CA GLY A 317 17.88 -0.42 -18.04
C GLY A 317 19.33 -0.88 -18.23
N HIS A 318 19.55 -1.99 -18.94
CA HIS A 318 20.86 -2.59 -19.21
C HIS A 318 21.56 -2.04 -20.47
N MET A 319 20.94 -1.15 -21.23
CA MET A 319 21.54 -0.54 -22.42
C MET A 319 22.65 0.46 -22.04
N ASP A 320 23.65 0.60 -22.92
CA ASP A 320 24.74 1.56 -22.74
C ASP A 320 24.23 3.01 -22.76
N ASP A 321 24.92 3.88 -22.02
CA ASP A 321 24.52 5.29 -21.85
C ASP A 321 24.42 6.07 -23.18
N ARG A 322 25.18 5.69 -24.21
CA ARG A 322 25.14 6.37 -25.52
C ARG A 322 23.88 5.99 -26.29
N MET A 323 23.55 4.70 -26.34
CA MET A 323 22.31 4.27 -27.00
C MET A 323 21.07 4.77 -26.23
N ARG A 324 21.09 4.76 -24.90
CA ARG A 324 19.97 5.28 -24.08
C ARG A 324 19.74 6.79 -24.31
N ARG A 325 20.82 7.59 -24.37
CA ARG A 325 20.72 9.02 -24.70
C ARG A 325 20.25 9.27 -26.14
N ARG A 326 20.66 8.42 -27.10
CA ARG A 326 20.15 8.48 -28.48
C ARG A 326 18.65 8.15 -28.55
N MET A 327 18.20 7.09 -27.86
CA MET A 327 16.79 6.71 -27.78
C MET A 327 15.95 7.86 -27.22
N MET A 328 16.37 8.46 -26.10
CA MET A 328 15.74 9.63 -25.48
C MET A 328 15.59 10.81 -26.48
N MET A 329 16.64 11.16 -27.22
CA MET A 329 16.57 12.25 -28.22
C MET A 329 15.63 11.92 -29.39
N VAL A 330 15.61 10.66 -29.84
CA VAL A 330 14.74 10.20 -30.94
C VAL A 330 13.28 10.20 -30.52
N THR A 331 12.93 9.61 -29.37
CA THR A 331 11.54 9.55 -28.90
C THR A 331 11.01 10.93 -28.54
N PHE A 332 11.82 11.79 -27.91
CA PHE A 332 11.46 13.19 -27.66
C PHE A 332 11.21 13.97 -28.97
N SER A 333 12.04 13.77 -29.99
CA SER A 333 11.87 14.43 -31.29
C SER A 333 10.61 13.96 -32.02
N ILE A 334 10.25 12.67 -31.94
CA ILE A 334 9.00 12.14 -32.48
C ILE A 334 7.79 12.75 -31.73
N LEU A 335 7.82 12.77 -30.41
CA LEU A 335 6.77 13.40 -29.58
C LEU A 335 6.60 14.89 -29.91
N PHE A 336 7.70 15.63 -30.04
CA PHE A 336 7.66 17.05 -30.39
C PHE A 336 7.07 17.30 -31.78
N ILE A 337 7.36 16.45 -32.76
CA ILE A 337 6.76 16.51 -34.11
C ILE A 337 5.26 16.21 -34.04
N LEU A 338 4.85 15.16 -33.31
CA LEU A 338 3.43 14.82 -33.14
C LEU A 338 2.66 15.95 -32.43
N ALA A 339 3.17 16.47 -31.31
CA ALA A 339 2.59 17.62 -30.61
C ALA A 339 2.48 18.88 -31.50
N SER A 340 3.43 19.10 -32.40
CA SER A 340 3.37 20.20 -33.38
C SER A 340 2.28 19.98 -34.44
N ILE A 341 2.08 18.75 -34.90
CA ILE A 341 0.99 18.37 -35.80
C ILE A 341 -0.36 18.52 -35.09
N GLU A 342 -0.48 18.06 -33.84
CA GLU A 342 -1.70 18.14 -33.05
C GLU A 342 -2.10 19.57 -32.70
N ALA A 343 -1.13 20.45 -32.39
CA ALA A 343 -1.38 21.88 -32.25
C ALA A 343 -1.98 22.48 -33.54
N SER A 344 -1.46 22.08 -34.71
CA SER A 344 -1.98 22.51 -36.02
C SER A 344 -3.37 21.93 -36.32
N LEU A 345 -3.64 20.67 -35.94
CA LEU A 345 -4.96 20.05 -36.06
C LEU A 345 -5.98 20.71 -35.12
N ALA A 346 -5.61 21.02 -33.88
CA ALA A 346 -6.46 21.72 -32.93
C ALA A 346 -6.83 23.13 -33.42
N TYR A 347 -5.90 23.84 -34.06
CA TYR A 347 -6.19 25.10 -34.74
C TYR A 347 -7.14 24.90 -35.95
N MET A 348 -6.90 23.88 -36.77
CA MET A 348 -7.78 23.53 -37.90
C MET A 348 -9.21 23.19 -37.44
N ARG A 349 -9.36 22.52 -36.29
CA ARG A 349 -10.68 22.21 -35.69
C ARG A 349 -11.50 23.47 -35.42
N ASP A 350 -10.86 24.50 -34.89
CA ASP A 350 -11.50 25.79 -34.59
C ASP A 350 -11.93 26.51 -35.87
N LEU A 351 -11.06 26.52 -36.90
CA LEU A 351 -11.40 27.06 -38.23
C LEU A 351 -12.58 26.32 -38.90
N LEU A 352 -12.58 24.99 -38.84
CA LEU A 352 -13.68 24.15 -39.36
C LEU A 352 -15.01 24.36 -38.60
N ALA A 353 -14.96 24.73 -37.32
CA ALA A 353 -16.15 25.09 -36.56
C ALA A 353 -16.73 26.44 -37.04
N LEU A 354 -15.86 27.45 -37.29
CA LEU A 354 -16.26 28.75 -37.83
C LEU A 354 -16.94 28.64 -39.20
N ASP A 355 -16.37 27.85 -40.12
CA ASP A 355 -16.95 27.65 -41.45
C ASP A 355 -18.34 26.98 -41.37
N ARG A 356 -18.52 26.01 -40.47
CA ARG A 356 -19.82 25.36 -40.25
C ARG A 356 -20.85 26.31 -39.62
N GLU A 357 -20.47 27.14 -38.66
CA GLU A 357 -21.34 28.18 -38.09
C GLU A 357 -21.79 29.18 -39.17
N ALA A 358 -20.85 29.67 -40.00
CA ALA A 358 -21.12 30.62 -41.08
C ALA A 358 -22.04 30.02 -42.17
N LEU A 359 -21.82 28.76 -42.56
CA LEU A 359 -22.69 28.05 -43.48
C LEU A 359 -24.09 27.84 -42.90
N GLN A 360 -24.21 27.44 -41.63
CA GLN A 360 -25.50 27.25 -40.98
C GLN A 360 -26.29 28.56 -40.85
N GLN A 361 -25.64 29.69 -40.53
CA GLN A 361 -26.29 31.00 -40.52
C GLN A 361 -26.75 31.43 -41.92
N SER A 362 -25.93 31.16 -42.94
CA SER A 362 -26.28 31.44 -44.34
C SER A 362 -27.48 30.60 -44.83
N LEU A 363 -27.56 29.33 -44.43
CA LEU A 363 -28.65 28.40 -44.81
C LEU A 363 -29.95 28.61 -44.03
N THR A 364 -29.89 29.13 -42.81
CA THR A 364 -31.09 29.35 -41.97
C THR A 364 -31.77 30.69 -42.21
N GLY A 365 -31.16 31.59 -42.99
CA GLY A 365 -31.70 32.92 -43.31
C GLY A 365 -31.82 33.86 -42.11
N ALA A 366 -31.31 33.45 -40.94
CA ALA A 366 -31.24 34.26 -39.75
C ALA A 366 -30.21 35.38 -39.98
N GLY A 367 -30.69 36.63 -39.98
CA GLY A 367 -29.88 37.80 -40.35
C GLY A 367 -28.55 37.91 -39.60
N SER A 368 -27.61 38.65 -40.19
CA SER A 368 -26.22 38.79 -39.77
C SER A 368 -26.05 39.49 -38.41
N GLY A 369 -26.40 38.79 -37.34
CA GLY A 369 -26.05 39.12 -35.96
C GLY A 369 -24.56 38.92 -35.72
N VAL A 370 -23.74 39.86 -36.19
CA VAL A 370 -22.29 39.89 -35.92
C VAL A 370 -22.08 40.29 -34.46
N VAL A 371 -22.15 39.33 -33.56
CA VAL A 371 -21.83 39.48 -32.14
C VAL A 371 -20.77 38.44 -31.77
N GLU A 372 -19.75 38.87 -31.03
CA GLU A 372 -18.63 38.05 -30.50
C GLU A 372 -17.47 37.66 -31.44
N ALA A 373 -17.10 38.47 -32.44
CA ALA A 373 -15.85 38.24 -33.19
C ALA A 373 -14.56 38.61 -32.41
N GLN A 374 -14.63 39.54 -31.44
CA GLN A 374 -13.45 40.25 -30.92
C GLN A 374 -12.63 39.48 -29.86
N PHE A 375 -13.16 38.40 -29.26
CA PHE A 375 -12.49 37.64 -28.19
C PHE A 375 -12.28 36.14 -28.49
N ARG A 376 -12.66 35.65 -29.68
CA ARG A 376 -12.57 34.22 -30.06
C ARG A 376 -11.14 33.68 -30.27
N TRP A 377 -10.14 34.56 -30.38
CA TRP A 377 -8.73 34.15 -30.47
C TRP A 377 -8.23 33.47 -29.18
N ILE A 378 -8.84 33.75 -28.02
CA ILE A 378 -8.49 33.15 -26.72
C ILE A 378 -8.80 31.64 -26.71
N PRO A 379 -10.02 31.17 -27.04
CA PRO A 379 -10.30 29.75 -27.30
C PRO A 379 -9.34 29.11 -28.31
N SER A 380 -9.06 29.77 -29.43
CA SER A 380 -8.21 29.22 -30.50
C SER A 380 -6.78 28.93 -30.03
N ILE A 381 -6.14 29.91 -29.37
CA ILE A 381 -4.81 29.72 -28.75
C ILE A 381 -4.88 28.69 -27.63
N GLY A 382 -5.92 28.71 -26.80
CA GLY A 382 -6.10 27.73 -25.72
C GLY A 382 -6.16 26.29 -26.24
N GLN A 383 -6.87 26.05 -27.34
CA GLN A 383 -6.96 24.74 -27.99
C GLN A 383 -5.64 24.32 -28.64
N MET A 384 -4.94 25.23 -29.32
CA MET A 384 -3.62 24.98 -29.93
C MET A 384 -2.57 24.64 -28.86
N VAL A 385 -2.52 25.41 -27.77
CA VAL A 385 -1.63 25.15 -26.63
C VAL A 385 -1.99 23.83 -25.93
N MET A 386 -3.28 23.52 -25.78
CA MET A 386 -3.74 22.24 -25.24
C MET A 386 -3.32 21.06 -26.14
N GLY A 387 -3.48 21.18 -27.46
CA GLY A 387 -3.02 20.18 -28.43
C GLY A 387 -1.50 19.98 -28.44
N PHE A 388 -0.71 21.02 -28.12
CA PHE A 388 0.74 20.88 -27.95
C PHE A 388 1.13 20.25 -26.61
N ILE A 389 0.46 20.60 -25.50
CA ILE A 389 0.84 20.16 -24.15
C ILE A 389 0.31 18.76 -23.81
N LEU A 390 -0.89 18.40 -24.28
CA LEU A 390 -1.51 17.12 -23.94
C LEU A 390 -0.62 15.89 -24.28
N PRO A 391 0.09 15.82 -25.41
CA PRO A 391 1.01 14.72 -25.68
C PRO A 391 2.11 14.53 -24.64
N PHE A 392 2.70 15.63 -24.16
CA PHE A 392 3.68 15.54 -23.08
C PHE A 392 3.04 15.15 -21.73
N ALA A 393 1.80 15.56 -21.49
CA ALA A 393 1.05 15.13 -20.31
C ALA A 393 0.67 13.63 -20.37
N LEU A 394 0.31 13.12 -21.55
CA LEU A 394 0.00 11.72 -21.80
C LEU A 394 1.26 10.82 -21.75
N ALA A 395 2.43 11.34 -22.11
CA ALA A 395 3.68 10.63 -21.86
C ALA A 395 3.89 10.29 -20.38
N PHE A 396 3.55 11.19 -19.44
CA PHE A 396 3.69 10.96 -17.99
C PHE A 396 2.80 9.85 -17.43
N VAL A 397 1.84 9.32 -18.19
CA VAL A 397 0.96 8.21 -17.80
C VAL A 397 1.74 6.93 -17.51
N ALA A 398 2.96 6.78 -18.02
CA ALA A 398 3.84 5.66 -17.69
C ALA A 398 4.12 5.52 -16.18
N ILE A 399 4.23 6.64 -15.44
CA ILE A 399 4.57 6.66 -14.00
C ILE A 399 3.47 6.01 -13.14
N PRO A 400 2.19 6.46 -13.20
CA PRO A 400 1.10 5.76 -12.52
C PRO A 400 0.84 4.38 -13.13
N LEU A 401 1.08 4.16 -14.42
CA LEU A 401 0.90 2.85 -15.04
C LEU A 401 1.85 1.78 -14.45
N GLU A 402 3.12 2.11 -14.19
CA GLU A 402 4.06 1.20 -13.49
C GLU A 402 3.59 0.89 -12.07
N SER A 403 3.29 1.94 -11.28
CA SER A 403 2.73 1.78 -9.93
C SER A 403 1.47 0.91 -9.92
N PHE A 404 0.60 1.11 -10.91
CA PHE A 404 -0.62 0.33 -11.10
C PHE A 404 -0.30 -1.12 -11.45
N ILE A 405 0.62 -1.41 -12.37
CA ILE A 405 0.99 -2.78 -12.76
C ILE A 405 1.56 -3.58 -11.58
N HIS A 406 2.44 -2.98 -10.78
CA HIS A 406 2.97 -3.63 -9.56
C HIS A 406 1.86 -3.92 -8.56
N ALA A 407 1.00 -2.93 -8.28
CA ALA A 407 -0.08 -3.05 -7.31
C ALA A 407 -1.20 -4.02 -7.76
N VAL A 408 -1.57 -3.98 -9.05
CA VAL A 408 -2.54 -4.89 -9.72
C VAL A 408 -2.18 -6.34 -9.45
N ARG A 409 -0.90 -6.73 -9.53
CA ARG A 409 -0.48 -8.12 -9.29
C ARG A 409 -0.86 -8.61 -7.89
N THR A 410 -0.61 -7.78 -6.88
CA THR A 410 -0.99 -8.06 -5.48
C THR A 410 -2.51 -8.09 -5.31
N VAL A 411 -3.22 -7.11 -5.88
CA VAL A 411 -4.69 -7.00 -5.77
C VAL A 411 -5.41 -8.16 -6.48
N ILE A 412 -4.93 -8.60 -7.64
CA ILE A 412 -5.42 -9.81 -8.33
C ILE A 412 -5.19 -11.06 -7.46
N GLY A 413 -4.04 -11.18 -6.79
CA GLY A 413 -3.78 -12.28 -5.86
C GLY A 413 -4.79 -12.34 -4.71
N VAL A 414 -5.10 -11.19 -4.10
CA VAL A 414 -6.13 -11.08 -3.04
C VAL A 414 -7.53 -11.36 -3.60
N ALA A 415 -7.88 -10.80 -4.76
CA ALA A 415 -9.17 -11.00 -5.42
C ALA A 415 -9.40 -12.47 -5.80
N MET A 416 -8.38 -13.16 -6.30
CA MET A 416 -8.44 -14.59 -6.62
C MET A 416 -8.76 -15.43 -5.37
N VAL A 417 -8.13 -15.14 -4.23
CA VAL A 417 -8.45 -15.79 -2.94
C VAL A 417 -9.89 -15.50 -2.52
N ALA A 418 -10.37 -14.26 -2.68
CA ALA A 418 -11.76 -13.89 -2.38
C ALA A 418 -12.78 -14.61 -3.28
N VAL A 419 -12.49 -14.76 -4.57
CA VAL A 419 -13.31 -15.53 -5.53
C VAL A 419 -13.34 -17.02 -5.16
N LEU A 420 -12.18 -17.63 -4.86
CA LEU A 420 -12.10 -19.03 -4.41
C LEU A 420 -12.89 -19.25 -3.12
N ARG A 421 -12.78 -18.34 -2.14
CA ARG A 421 -13.54 -18.39 -0.89
C ARG A 421 -15.04 -18.26 -1.12
N THR A 422 -15.47 -17.36 -2.00
CA THR A 422 -16.88 -17.19 -2.39
C THR A 422 -17.43 -18.45 -3.07
N LEU A 423 -16.63 -19.08 -3.93
CA LEU A 423 -16.95 -20.35 -4.60
C LEU A 423 -17.06 -21.52 -3.59
N ILE A 424 -16.17 -21.59 -2.59
CA ILE A 424 -16.28 -22.57 -1.50
C ILE A 424 -17.58 -22.40 -0.70
N ILE A 425 -17.99 -21.15 -0.45
CA ILE A 425 -19.25 -20.84 0.25
C ILE A 425 -20.45 -21.23 -0.63
N SER A 426 -20.46 -20.86 -1.92
CA SER A 426 -21.58 -21.16 -2.82
C SER A 426 -21.77 -22.67 -3.02
N LEU A 427 -20.69 -23.45 -3.19
CA LEU A 427 -20.78 -24.92 -3.26
C LEU A 427 -21.34 -25.53 -1.96
N ARG A 428 -20.91 -25.03 -0.79
CA ARG A 428 -21.44 -25.51 0.50
C ARG A 428 -22.93 -25.19 0.64
N LEU A 429 -23.36 -24.01 0.20
CA LEU A 429 -24.75 -23.57 0.21
C LEU A 429 -25.61 -24.38 -0.76
N VAL A 430 -25.19 -24.54 -2.03
CA VAL A 430 -25.90 -25.33 -3.05
C VAL A 430 -26.02 -26.80 -2.63
N GLY A 431 -24.94 -27.40 -2.10
CA GLY A 431 -25.00 -28.75 -1.55
C GLY A 431 -25.99 -28.85 -0.38
N GLY A 432 -25.91 -27.91 0.57
CA GLY A 432 -26.83 -27.81 1.71
C GLY A 432 -28.30 -27.67 1.27
N PHE A 433 -28.56 -26.82 0.28
CA PHE A 433 -29.88 -26.62 -0.33
C PHE A 433 -30.38 -27.91 -0.97
N ALA A 434 -29.62 -28.54 -1.87
CA ALA A 434 -30.02 -29.79 -2.54
C ALA A 434 -30.41 -30.91 -1.55
N ASN A 435 -29.71 -31.03 -0.42
CA ASN A 435 -30.07 -31.96 0.64
C ASN A 435 -31.42 -31.61 1.30
N HIS A 436 -31.68 -30.33 1.60
CA HIS A 436 -32.96 -29.88 2.17
C HIS A 436 -34.11 -29.95 1.15
N SER A 437 -33.90 -29.52 -0.09
CA SER A 437 -34.86 -29.65 -1.19
C SER A 437 -35.23 -31.11 -1.42
N SER A 438 -34.29 -32.06 -1.32
CA SER A 438 -34.62 -33.49 -1.44
C SER A 438 -35.51 -34.01 -0.30
N LYS A 439 -35.36 -33.48 0.92
CA LYS A 439 -36.28 -33.80 2.03
C LYS A 439 -37.64 -33.13 1.84
N MET A 440 -37.65 -31.87 1.41
CA MET A 440 -38.88 -31.12 1.15
C MET A 440 -39.70 -31.74 0.02
N LEU A 441 -39.05 -32.17 -1.07
CA LEU A 441 -39.69 -32.90 -2.17
C LEU A 441 -40.29 -34.24 -1.70
N VAL A 442 -39.62 -34.96 -0.79
CA VAL A 442 -40.19 -36.16 -0.15
C VAL A 442 -41.45 -35.81 0.64
N HIS A 443 -41.44 -34.74 1.46
CA HIS A 443 -42.63 -34.33 2.21
C HIS A 443 -43.77 -33.83 1.31
N LEU A 444 -43.47 -33.12 0.23
CA LEU A 444 -44.45 -32.64 -0.74
C LEU A 444 -45.05 -33.79 -1.57
N TYR A 445 -44.24 -34.81 -1.85
CA TYR A 445 -44.68 -36.08 -2.47
C TYR A 445 -45.57 -36.90 -1.51
N ASP A 446 -45.18 -37.07 -0.24
CA ASP A 446 -46.03 -37.72 0.78
C ASP A 446 -47.36 -36.94 0.98
N MET A 447 -47.35 -35.60 0.94
CA MET A 447 -48.57 -34.76 1.01
C MET A 447 -49.51 -35.02 -0.17
N LEU A 448 -49.00 -35.18 -1.38
CA LEU A 448 -49.81 -35.41 -2.58
C LEU A 448 -50.45 -36.81 -2.61
N ILE A 449 -49.86 -37.78 -1.92
CA ILE A 449 -50.36 -39.16 -1.77
C ILE A 449 -51.18 -39.33 -0.45
N MET A 450 -51.37 -38.26 0.33
CA MET A 450 -52.04 -38.33 1.64
C MET A 450 -53.51 -38.79 1.55
N VAL A 451 -54.24 -38.43 0.48
CA VAL A 451 -55.68 -38.72 0.33
C VAL A 451 -55.99 -40.22 0.19
N PRO A 452 -55.29 -41.02 -0.64
CA PRO A 452 -55.40 -42.48 -0.58
C PRO A 452 -54.92 -43.09 0.75
N LEU A 453 -53.83 -42.54 1.32
CA LEU A 453 -53.19 -43.09 2.52
C LEU A 453 -54.07 -43.00 3.77
N THR A 454 -54.89 -41.95 3.92
CA THR A 454 -55.85 -41.87 5.03
C THR A 454 -56.95 -42.94 4.92
N ILE A 455 -57.45 -43.19 3.71
CA ILE A 455 -58.44 -44.24 3.44
C ILE A 455 -57.85 -45.63 3.73
N GLU A 456 -56.64 -45.90 3.23
CA GLU A 456 -55.95 -47.18 3.48
C GLU A 456 -55.68 -47.41 4.96
N ASN A 457 -55.18 -46.40 5.68
CA ASN A 457 -54.91 -46.50 7.11
C ASN A 457 -56.19 -46.68 7.93
N TRP A 458 -57.29 -45.99 7.61
CA TRP A 458 -58.60 -46.22 8.25
C TRP A 458 -59.09 -47.65 8.07
N VAL A 459 -59.00 -48.20 6.85
CA VAL A 459 -59.36 -49.60 6.59
C VAL A 459 -58.45 -50.56 7.35
N ARG A 460 -57.13 -50.32 7.37
CA ARG A 460 -56.14 -51.16 8.05
C ARG A 460 -56.27 -51.13 9.57
N ASP A 461 -56.55 -49.98 10.16
CA ASP A 461 -56.74 -49.84 11.60
C ASP A 461 -58.12 -50.35 12.05
N GLY A 462 -59.16 -50.21 11.22
CA GLY A 462 -60.45 -50.89 11.41
C GLY A 462 -60.34 -52.42 11.34
N LEU A 463 -59.50 -52.96 10.44
CA LEU A 463 -59.19 -54.39 10.40
C LEU A 463 -58.43 -54.86 11.64
N LYS A 464 -57.39 -54.14 12.10
CA LYS A 464 -56.66 -54.48 13.33
C LYS A 464 -57.54 -54.40 14.58
N ALA A 465 -58.46 -53.43 14.66
CA ALA A 465 -59.44 -53.34 15.74
C ALA A 465 -60.35 -54.58 15.77
N ARG A 466 -60.77 -55.07 14.59
CA ARG A 466 -61.49 -56.35 14.49
C ARG A 466 -60.66 -57.55 14.97
N THR A 467 -59.40 -57.68 14.54
CA THR A 467 -58.55 -58.81 14.96
C THR A 467 -58.33 -58.84 16.47
N ARG A 468 -58.16 -57.69 17.12
CA ARG A 468 -58.02 -57.59 18.58
C ARG A 468 -59.30 -58.00 19.32
N ASN A 469 -60.48 -57.73 18.76
CA ASN A 469 -61.74 -58.21 19.35
C ASN A 469 -61.86 -59.74 19.22
N THR A 470 -61.45 -60.33 18.09
CA THR A 470 -61.48 -61.79 17.88
C THR A 470 -60.53 -62.56 18.82
N GLU A 471 -59.39 -61.98 19.22
CA GLU A 471 -58.53 -62.55 20.27
C GLU A 471 -59.14 -62.47 21.68
N THR A 472 -60.11 -61.57 21.90
CA THR A 472 -60.78 -61.41 23.20
C THR A 472 -61.99 -62.35 23.34
N GLU A 473 -62.69 -62.64 22.24
CA GLU A 473 -63.85 -63.55 22.20
C GLU A 473 -63.48 -65.04 22.21
N ALA A 474 -62.19 -65.39 22.04
CA ALA A 474 -61.72 -66.77 21.88
C ALA A 474 -61.24 -67.45 23.19
N TYR A 475 -61.45 -66.83 24.35
CA TYR A 475 -60.94 -67.34 25.65
C TYR A 475 -62.01 -67.53 26.74
N ASP A 476 -63.30 -67.37 26.40
CA ASP A 476 -64.39 -67.24 27.38
C ASP A 476 -65.27 -68.50 27.53
N ASP A 477 -64.82 -69.67 27.05
CA ASP A 477 -65.63 -70.90 26.98
C ASP A 477 -64.86 -72.20 27.39
N VAL A 478 -64.34 -72.21 28.62
CA VAL A 478 -64.09 -73.45 29.42
C VAL A 478 -64.29 -73.13 30.91
N GLU A 479 -65.17 -73.87 31.59
CA GLU A 479 -65.43 -73.71 33.04
C GLU A 479 -64.23 -74.12 33.94
N GLU A 480 -64.10 -73.48 35.10
CA GLU A 480 -63.08 -73.76 36.12
C GLU A 480 -63.21 -75.17 36.75
N PRO A 481 -62.17 -75.63 37.48
CA PRO A 481 -62.30 -75.54 38.93
C PRO A 481 -61.05 -75.04 39.70
N VAL A 482 -61.24 -73.94 40.43
CA VAL A 482 -60.84 -73.68 41.83
C VAL A 482 -59.67 -74.50 42.42
N LEU A 483 -58.58 -73.82 42.85
CA LEU A 483 -58.15 -73.78 44.27
C LEU A 483 -56.87 -72.94 44.54
N MET A 484 -57.06 -71.96 45.42
CA MET A 484 -56.18 -71.41 46.48
C MET A 484 -54.70 -71.01 46.26
N ALA A 485 -54.41 -69.89 46.91
CA ALA A 485 -53.09 -69.31 47.16
C ALA A 485 -52.17 -70.22 48.01
N GLU A 486 -50.86 -70.05 47.83
CA GLU A 486 -49.96 -69.75 48.95
C GLU A 486 -48.78 -68.85 48.48
N LYS A 487 -47.74 -68.70 49.30
CA LYS A 487 -46.90 -67.51 49.48
C LYS A 487 -45.42 -67.96 49.56
N ILE A 488 -44.47 -67.02 49.44
CA ILE A 488 -43.01 -67.20 49.73
C ILE A 488 -42.28 -68.01 48.62
N GLY A 489 -41.04 -67.75 48.22
CA GLY A 489 -40.06 -66.70 48.55
C GLY A 489 -38.62 -67.23 48.32
N GLU A 490 -37.64 -66.32 48.12
CA GLU A 490 -36.18 -66.61 48.03
C GLU A 490 -35.72 -67.53 46.86
N THR A 491 -34.48 -67.57 46.34
CA THR A 491 -33.24 -66.75 46.40
C THR A 491 -32.26 -67.26 45.33
N VAL A 492 -31.34 -66.41 44.81
CA VAL A 492 -29.93 -66.77 44.46
C VAL A 492 -29.73 -67.74 43.24
N ASP A 493 -28.70 -67.67 42.39
CA ASP A 493 -27.42 -66.94 42.39
C ASP A 493 -26.92 -66.48 40.99
N GLU A 494 -25.77 -65.78 40.97
CA GLU A 494 -24.60 -65.80 40.05
C GLU A 494 -24.67 -66.53 38.67
N THR A 495 -23.88 -66.18 37.64
CA THR A 495 -22.75 -65.24 37.43
C THR A 495 -22.90 -64.63 36.00
N THR A 496 -22.05 -63.79 35.39
CA THR A 496 -20.65 -63.34 35.59
C THR A 496 -20.47 -61.89 35.09
N ALA A 497 -19.23 -61.36 35.09
CA ALA A 497 -18.80 -60.16 34.33
C ALA A 497 -17.51 -60.50 33.51
N PRO A 498 -16.76 -59.56 32.87
CA PRO A 498 -16.18 -58.36 33.49
C PRO A 498 -16.24 -57.05 32.67
N LYS A 499 -15.87 -55.96 33.36
CA LYS A 499 -15.76 -54.56 32.90
C LYS A 499 -14.32 -54.21 32.49
N ALA A 500 -14.14 -53.18 31.67
CA ALA A 500 -13.16 -52.09 31.83
C ALA A 500 -13.45 -50.96 30.82
N GLY A 501 -13.33 -49.66 31.09
CA GLY A 501 -13.14 -48.97 32.38
C GLY A 501 -12.32 -47.68 32.26
N SER A 502 -12.92 -46.51 32.57
CA SER A 502 -12.24 -45.28 33.08
C SER A 502 -11.24 -44.53 32.15
N SER A 503 -10.91 -43.24 32.28
CA SER A 503 -11.62 -42.03 32.78
C SER A 503 -10.84 -40.75 32.39
N ARG A 504 -11.57 -39.67 32.08
CA ARG A 504 -11.36 -38.29 32.62
C ARG A 504 -9.93 -37.70 32.69
N LYS A 505 -9.68 -36.63 31.94
CA LYS A 505 -8.99 -35.43 32.49
C LYS A 505 -9.39 -34.13 31.76
N LYS A 506 -9.85 -33.14 32.54
CA LYS A 506 -9.89 -31.72 32.14
C LYS A 506 -8.55 -31.10 32.55
N THR A 507 -8.02 -30.20 31.74
CA THR A 507 -6.91 -29.33 32.16
C THR A 507 -7.21 -27.91 31.72
N ALA A 508 -7.37 -26.99 32.68
CA ALA A 508 -7.36 -25.57 32.43
C ALA A 508 -5.93 -25.06 32.57
N THR A 509 -5.46 -24.21 31.66
CA THR A 509 -4.15 -23.54 31.77
C THR A 509 -4.35 -22.03 31.73
N ASN A 510 -4.24 -21.45 32.91
CA ASN A 510 -4.11 -20.02 33.16
C ASN A 510 -2.74 -19.53 32.64
N ARG A 511 -2.68 -18.45 31.84
CA ARG A 511 -1.42 -17.82 31.44
C ARG A 511 -1.51 -16.30 31.59
N LYS A 512 -0.54 -15.73 32.32
CA LYS A 512 -0.48 -14.33 32.74
C LYS A 512 -0.62 -13.33 31.58
N LYS A 513 -1.30 -12.21 31.85
CA LYS A 513 -1.09 -10.95 31.13
C LYS A 513 0.41 -10.61 31.12
N ARG A 514 0.94 -10.24 29.96
CA ARG A 514 2.18 -9.47 29.80
C ARG A 514 1.76 -8.14 29.19
N THR A 515 2.21 -7.03 29.78
CA THR A 515 1.89 -5.68 29.33
C THR A 515 2.42 -5.44 27.92
N GLU A 516 1.60 -4.81 27.09
CA GLU A 516 1.95 -4.30 25.77
C GLU A 516 2.77 -3.00 25.93
N PRO A 517 3.83 -2.77 25.14
CA PRO A 517 4.19 -1.41 24.75
C PRO A 517 3.20 -0.94 23.69
N VAL A 518 2.57 0.21 23.92
CA VAL A 518 1.88 0.96 22.86
C VAL A 518 2.94 1.40 21.86
N ILE A 519 2.72 1.13 20.58
CA ILE A 519 3.43 1.80 19.49
C ILE A 519 2.44 2.84 18.98
N ASP A 520 2.83 4.11 19.03
CA ASP A 520 1.98 5.22 18.61
C ASP A 520 1.69 5.14 17.10
N ASP A 521 0.42 5.30 16.73
CA ASP A 521 -0.06 5.32 15.33
C ASP A 521 0.23 6.67 14.61
N ASP A 522 1.12 7.50 15.17
CA ASP A 522 1.19 8.96 14.92
C ASP A 522 2.44 9.40 14.13
N LEU A 523 2.90 8.57 13.18
CA LEU A 523 3.97 8.91 12.22
C LEU A 523 3.64 8.59 10.75
N ALA A 524 2.41 8.18 10.43
CA ALA A 524 1.97 7.91 9.04
C ALA A 524 1.43 9.17 8.31
N ALA A 525 1.75 10.37 8.80
CA ALA A 525 1.15 11.64 8.35
C ALA A 525 2.15 12.79 8.20
N GLN A 526 3.37 12.51 7.71
CA GLN A 526 4.27 13.49 7.10
C GLN A 526 5.10 12.78 6.00
N GLU A 527 5.39 13.50 4.92
CA GLU A 527 6.00 13.01 3.67
C GLU A 527 5.15 12.11 2.74
N ILE A 528 4.03 12.64 2.22
CA ILE A 528 3.78 12.79 0.76
C ILE A 528 3.13 14.15 0.52
#